data_AF-A0A380P1P4-F1
#
_entry.id   AF-A0A380P1P4-F1
#
_cell.length_a   1.000
_cell.length_b   1.000
_cell.length_c   1.000
_cell.angle_alpha   90.00
_cell.angle_beta   90.00
_cell.angle_gamma   90.00
#
_symmetry.space_group_name_H-M   'P 1'
#
loop_
_entity.id
_entity.type
_entity.pdbx_description
1 polymer ?
#
loop_
_entity_poly.entity_id
_entity_poly.type
_entity_poly.pdbx_seq_one_letter_code
_entity_poly.pdbx_strand_id
1 'polypeptide(L)'
;MKNNQFGRMQLPLDTELLELKNIHVLEADVLDTPKAQLIAFLQRAWTPLVTSPAAFDQKLSQLLATPDTTMADFFASAAPLTADIFARLALQLLQFEPETDYDIADPLSAYSTLQLPTFDVEAFQTANDVAHAWYQLLSTHTKMAKPI
;
A
#
# COMPACT_ATOMS: atom_id res chain seq x y z
N MET A 1 14.54 -6.74 12.99
CA MET A 1 13.55 -7.01 14.08
C MET A 1 12.48 -7.95 13.52
N LYS A 2 11.88 -8.82 14.34
CA LYS A 2 10.87 -9.81 13.92
C LYS A 2 9.48 -9.38 14.40
N ASN A 3 8.52 -9.19 13.49
CA ASN A 3 7.22 -8.56 13.78
C ASN A 3 6.06 -9.58 13.75
N ASN A 4 5.86 -10.33 14.82
CA ASN A 4 4.80 -11.34 14.88
C ASN A 4 3.44 -10.70 15.19
N GLN A 5 2.44 -10.87 14.31
CA GLN A 5 1.10 -10.27 14.45
C GLN A 5 0.01 -11.34 14.56
N PHE A 6 -0.32 -11.75 15.78
CA PHE A 6 -1.33 -12.79 16.06
C PHE A 6 -2.79 -12.29 16.09
N GLY A 7 -3.01 -10.97 15.94
CA GLY A 7 -4.33 -10.34 16.07
C GLY A 7 -5.14 -10.22 14.77
N ARG A 8 -4.65 -10.72 13.64
CA ARG A 8 -5.32 -10.57 12.34
C ARG A 8 -6.37 -11.66 12.14
N MET A 9 -7.60 -11.23 11.87
CA MET A 9 -8.70 -12.11 11.48
C MET A 9 -8.83 -12.07 9.95
N GLN A 10 -9.05 -13.23 9.32
CA GLN A 10 -9.45 -13.28 7.92
C GLN A 10 -10.93 -12.88 7.85
N LEU A 11 -11.22 -11.76 7.19
CA LEU A 11 -12.56 -11.24 7.02
C LEU A 11 -12.99 -11.37 5.55
N PRO A 12 -14.30 -11.57 5.28
CA PRO A 12 -14.82 -11.47 3.93
C PRO A 12 -14.64 -10.04 3.37
N LEU A 13 -14.39 -9.92 2.07
CA LEU A 13 -14.19 -8.64 1.37
C LEU A 13 -15.29 -7.60 1.68
N ASP A 14 -16.57 -8.02 1.72
CA ASP A 14 -17.68 -7.12 2.05
C ASP A 14 -17.56 -6.50 3.44
N THR A 15 -17.00 -7.24 4.40
CA THR A 15 -16.76 -6.77 5.77
C THR A 15 -15.59 -5.80 5.80
N GLU A 16 -14.52 -6.08 5.06
CA GLU A 16 -13.37 -5.18 4.94
C GLU A 16 -13.76 -3.84 4.30
N LEU A 17 -14.56 -3.87 3.23
CA LEU A 17 -15.09 -2.66 2.58
C LEU A 17 -15.98 -1.86 3.53
N LEU A 18 -16.81 -2.53 4.32
CA LEU A 18 -17.64 -1.89 5.33
C LEU A 18 -16.78 -1.21 6.41
N GLU A 19 -15.73 -1.88 6.88
CA GLU A 19 -14.80 -1.31 7.85
C GLU A 19 -14.04 -0.11 7.28
N LEU A 20 -13.53 -0.20 6.04
CA LEU A 20 -12.89 0.92 5.34
C LEU A 20 -13.83 2.13 5.22
N LYS A 21 -15.13 1.88 5.00
CA LYS A 21 -16.18 2.93 5.02
C LYS A 21 -16.36 3.52 6.41
N ASN A 22 -16.42 2.69 7.44
CA ASN A 22 -16.61 3.12 8.83
C ASN A 22 -15.44 3.97 9.35
N ILE A 23 -14.20 3.69 8.94
CA ILE A 23 -13.03 4.50 9.30
C ILE A 23 -12.79 5.68 8.33
N HIS A 24 -13.74 5.94 7.42
CA HIS A 24 -13.66 7.00 6.41
C HIS A 24 -12.41 6.96 5.53
N VAL A 25 -11.86 5.76 5.27
CA VAL A 25 -10.80 5.55 4.27
C VAL A 25 -11.42 5.39 2.88
N LEU A 26 -12.62 4.81 2.81
CA LEU A 26 -13.42 4.66 1.61
C LEU A 26 -14.76 5.41 1.79
N GLU A 27 -15.01 6.53 1.10
CA GLU A 27 -16.26 7.30 1.34
C GLU A 27 -17.46 6.82 0.51
N ALA A 28 -17.20 6.15 -0.61
CA ALA A 28 -18.22 5.63 -1.52
C ALA A 28 -17.90 4.18 -1.90
N ASP A 29 -18.41 3.69 -3.02
CA ASP A 29 -17.97 2.40 -3.55
C ASP A 29 -16.56 2.52 -4.17
N VAL A 30 -15.93 1.36 -4.38
CA VAL A 30 -14.60 1.29 -5.02
C VAL A 30 -14.64 1.93 -6.41
N LEU A 31 -13.52 2.54 -6.80
CA LEU A 31 -13.37 3.20 -8.10
C LEU A 31 -13.24 2.18 -9.24
N ASP A 32 -13.30 2.69 -10.48
CA ASP A 32 -13.30 1.85 -11.68
C ASP A 32 -11.96 1.13 -11.93
N THR A 33 -10.83 1.69 -11.45
CA THR A 33 -9.50 1.14 -11.73
C THR A 33 -8.66 0.96 -10.46
N PRO A 34 -7.79 -0.07 -10.42
CA PRO A 34 -6.87 -0.29 -9.31
C PRO A 34 -5.99 0.93 -8.99
N LYS A 35 -5.44 1.58 -10.03
CA LYS A 35 -4.58 2.76 -9.83
C LYS A 35 -5.35 3.93 -9.23
N ALA A 36 -6.55 4.21 -9.72
CA ALA A 36 -7.38 5.29 -9.18
C ALA A 36 -7.70 5.03 -7.70
N GLN A 37 -8.03 3.78 -7.35
CA GLN A 37 -8.30 3.38 -5.97
C GLN A 37 -7.07 3.59 -5.08
N LEU A 38 -5.88 3.18 -5.53
CA LEU A 38 -4.65 3.34 -4.78
C LEU A 38 -4.28 4.81 -4.57
N ILE A 39 -4.45 5.66 -5.59
CA ILE A 39 -4.24 7.10 -5.49
C ILE A 39 -5.18 7.71 -4.44
N ALA A 40 -6.47 7.35 -4.48
CA ALA A 40 -7.45 7.86 -3.51
C ALA A 40 -7.07 7.49 -2.06
N PHE A 41 -6.62 6.25 -1.83
CA PHE A 41 -6.14 5.83 -0.52
C PHE A 41 -4.87 6.56 -0.07
N LEU A 42 -3.90 6.78 -0.96
CA LEU A 42 -2.68 7.53 -0.65
C LEU A 42 -2.99 8.99 -0.30
N GLN A 43 -3.88 9.64 -1.06
CA GLN A 43 -4.36 10.99 -0.76
C GLN A 43 -4.99 11.04 0.62
N ARG A 44 -5.80 10.03 0.96
CA ARG A 44 -6.46 9.94 2.26
C ARG A 44 -5.49 9.74 3.41
N ALA A 45 -4.54 8.81 3.27
CA ALA A 45 -3.50 8.56 4.26
C ALA A 45 -2.64 9.80 4.55
N TRP A 46 -2.52 10.71 3.58
CA TRP A 46 -1.70 11.92 3.73
C TRP A 46 -2.52 13.20 3.93
N THR A 47 -3.84 13.13 4.12
CA THR A 47 -4.73 14.31 4.11
C THR A 47 -4.43 15.41 5.14
N PRO A 48 -3.72 15.21 6.28
CA PRO A 48 -3.27 16.38 7.05
C PRO A 48 -1.89 16.90 6.60
N LEU A 49 -1.08 16.08 5.92
CA LEU A 49 0.32 16.40 5.56
C LEU A 49 0.45 17.01 4.15
N VAL A 50 -0.47 16.66 3.26
CA VAL A 50 -0.44 17.05 1.85
C VAL A 50 -1.74 17.76 1.51
N THR A 51 -1.66 19.08 1.38
CA THR A 51 -2.83 19.95 1.16
C THR A 51 -2.95 20.47 -0.26
N SER A 52 -1.98 20.16 -1.14
CA SER A 52 -2.00 20.57 -2.54
C SER A 52 -1.64 19.41 -3.49
N PRO A 53 -2.16 19.42 -4.73
CA PRO A 53 -1.80 18.42 -5.73
C PRO A 53 -0.29 18.35 -6.00
N ALA A 54 0.38 19.50 -6.07
CA ALA A 54 1.83 19.56 -6.28
C ALA A 54 2.63 18.91 -5.12
N ALA A 55 2.18 19.09 -3.88
CA ALA A 55 2.80 18.43 -2.72
C ALA A 55 2.54 16.91 -2.74
N PHE A 56 1.41 16.46 -3.28
CA PHE A 56 1.11 15.05 -3.47
C PHE A 56 2.04 14.42 -4.49
N ASP A 57 2.18 15.04 -5.66
CA ASP A 57 3.09 14.59 -6.70
C ASP A 57 4.54 14.57 -6.20
N GLN A 58 4.97 15.61 -5.49
CA GLN A 58 6.31 15.64 -4.89
C GLN A 58 6.54 14.47 -3.93
N LYS A 59 5.53 14.11 -3.12
CA LYS A 59 5.62 12.99 -2.18
C LYS A 59 5.63 11.64 -2.92
N LEU A 60 4.88 11.52 -4.00
CA LEU A 60 4.95 10.36 -4.89
C LEU A 60 6.32 10.23 -5.57
N SER A 61 6.95 11.33 -5.95
CA SER A 61 8.29 11.32 -6.55
C SER A 61 9.39 10.92 -5.55
N GLN A 62 9.12 10.98 -4.24
CA GLN A 62 10.03 10.48 -3.20
C GLN A 62 9.91 8.96 -2.98
N LEU A 63 8.89 8.33 -3.57
CA LEU A 63 8.64 6.90 -3.45
C LEU A 63 9.04 6.19 -4.74
N LEU A 64 9.53 4.97 -4.61
CA LEU A 64 9.95 4.13 -5.73
C LEU A 64 8.89 3.08 -6.05
N ALA A 65 8.51 2.98 -7.33
CA ALA A 65 7.66 1.90 -7.85
C ALA A 65 8.51 0.73 -8.34
N THR A 66 9.65 1.03 -8.96
CA THR A 66 10.69 0.09 -9.37
C THR A 66 12.05 0.68 -8.98
N PRO A 67 13.16 -0.06 -9.12
CA PRO A 67 14.50 0.49 -8.86
C PRO A 67 14.80 1.78 -9.64
N ASP A 68 14.25 1.90 -10.86
CA ASP A 68 14.56 2.98 -11.79
C ASP A 68 13.39 3.96 -12.02
N THR A 69 12.24 3.77 -11.36
CA THR A 69 11.02 4.55 -11.64
C THR A 69 10.33 4.98 -10.36
N THR A 70 10.00 6.28 -10.28
CA THR A 70 9.27 6.85 -9.14
C THR A 70 7.79 6.46 -9.19
N MET A 71 7.12 6.56 -8.03
CA MET A 71 5.69 6.30 -7.96
C MET A 71 4.87 7.31 -8.76
N ALA A 72 5.34 8.56 -8.86
CA ALA A 72 4.74 9.59 -9.70
C ALA A 72 4.76 9.19 -11.19
N ASP A 73 5.92 8.76 -11.70
CA ASP A 73 6.07 8.33 -13.09
C ASP A 73 5.25 7.06 -13.37
N PHE A 74 5.21 6.13 -12.41
CA PHE A 74 4.38 4.92 -12.53
C PHE A 74 2.89 5.25 -12.65
N PHE A 75 2.37 6.18 -11.85
CA PHE A 75 0.96 6.58 -11.94
C PHE A 75 0.65 7.35 -13.23
N ALA A 76 1.62 8.08 -13.80
CA ALA A 76 1.49 8.69 -15.12
C ALA A 76 1.55 7.67 -16.28
N SER A 77 2.10 6.48 -16.05
CA SER A 77 2.24 5.43 -17.07
C SER A 77 0.99 4.55 -17.21
N ALA A 78 0.90 3.83 -18.34
CA ALA A 78 -0.13 2.80 -18.58
C ALA A 78 0.23 1.43 -17.99
N ALA A 79 1.37 1.28 -17.31
CA ALA A 79 1.80 -0.01 -16.76
C ALA A 79 0.82 -0.51 -15.68
N PRO A 80 0.43 -1.79 -15.65
CA PRO A 80 -0.50 -2.30 -14.63
C PRO A 80 0.14 -2.29 -13.22
N LEU A 81 -0.71 -2.25 -12.19
CA LEU A 81 -0.27 -2.42 -10.80
C LEU A 81 0.03 -3.91 -10.54
N THR A 82 1.25 -4.20 -10.10
CA THR A 82 1.69 -5.56 -9.76
C THR A 82 1.91 -5.72 -8.27
N ALA A 83 1.97 -6.97 -7.80
CA ALA A 83 2.29 -7.31 -6.42
C ALA A 83 3.62 -6.69 -5.95
N ASP A 84 4.66 -6.71 -6.79
CA ASP A 84 5.96 -6.10 -6.48
C ASP A 84 5.89 -4.58 -6.28
N ILE A 85 5.16 -3.88 -7.16
CA ILE A 85 5.02 -2.42 -7.07
C ILE A 85 4.26 -2.06 -5.79
N PHE A 86 3.20 -2.81 -5.46
CA PHE A 86 2.45 -2.60 -4.24
C PHE A 86 3.27 -2.96 -2.98
N ALA A 87 3.99 -4.09 -2.97
CA ALA A 87 4.90 -4.49 -1.89
C ALA A 87 5.90 -3.39 -1.58
N ARG A 88 6.54 -2.86 -2.63
CA ARG A 88 7.55 -1.81 -2.51
C ARG A 88 6.97 -0.52 -1.96
N LEU A 89 5.79 -0.12 -2.44
CA LEU A 89 5.07 1.03 -1.89
C LEU A 89 4.76 0.80 -0.41
N ALA A 90 4.20 -0.36 -0.06
CA ALA A 90 3.80 -0.71 1.28
C ALA A 90 4.99 -0.72 2.25
N LEU A 91 6.14 -1.28 1.87
CA LEU A 91 7.37 -1.25 2.67
C LEU A 91 7.84 0.17 2.95
N GLN A 92 7.82 1.05 1.95
CA GLN A 92 8.17 2.46 2.13
C GLN A 92 7.18 3.19 3.05
N LEU A 93 5.87 2.90 2.93
CA LEU A 93 4.84 3.44 3.84
C LEU A 93 5.03 2.93 5.28
N LEU A 94 5.49 1.69 5.45
CA LEU A 94 5.83 1.08 6.74
C LEU A 94 7.17 1.57 7.31
N GLN A 95 7.85 2.51 6.62
CA GLN A 95 9.15 3.10 6.96
C GLN A 95 10.33 2.12 6.89
N PHE A 96 10.24 1.12 6.00
CA PHE A 96 11.40 0.32 5.61
C PHE A 96 12.13 1.01 4.46
N GLU A 97 13.44 1.11 4.58
CA GLU A 97 14.31 1.75 3.58
C GLU A 97 14.79 0.73 2.54
N PRO A 98 14.65 1.02 1.23
CA PRO A 98 15.23 0.17 0.19
C PRO A 98 16.76 0.13 0.30
N GLU A 99 17.36 -1.00 -0.07
CA GLU A 99 18.79 -1.32 0.02
C GLU A 99 19.36 -1.42 1.46
N THR A 100 18.71 -0.80 2.44
CA THR A 100 19.06 -0.90 3.86
C THR A 100 18.31 -2.04 4.55
N ASP A 101 16.98 -2.03 4.45
CA ASP A 101 16.10 -2.98 5.15
C ASP A 101 15.64 -4.13 4.22
N TYR A 102 15.63 -3.92 2.91
CA TYR A 102 15.20 -4.92 1.92
C TYR A 102 15.80 -4.69 0.53
N ASP A 103 15.82 -5.73 -0.30
CA ASP A 103 16.26 -5.63 -1.69
C ASP A 103 15.22 -4.91 -2.56
N ILE A 104 15.63 -3.83 -3.22
CA ILE A 104 14.77 -3.10 -4.15
C ILE A 104 14.49 -3.92 -5.43
N ALA A 105 15.20 -5.00 -5.74
CA ALA A 105 14.80 -5.90 -6.82
C ALA A 105 13.69 -6.88 -6.38
N ASP A 106 13.63 -7.25 -5.11
CA ASP A 106 12.76 -8.31 -4.58
C ASP A 106 12.02 -7.88 -3.28
N PRO A 107 10.99 -7.01 -3.40
CA PRO A 107 10.26 -6.51 -2.24
C PRO A 107 9.37 -7.57 -1.58
N LEU A 108 8.98 -8.63 -2.30
CA LEU A 108 8.13 -9.69 -1.76
C LEU A 108 8.91 -10.58 -0.77
N SER A 109 10.19 -10.85 -1.04
CA SER A 109 11.05 -11.58 -0.08
C SER A 109 11.19 -10.88 1.27
N ALA A 110 11.06 -9.55 1.29
CA ALA A 110 11.12 -8.73 2.50
C ALA A 110 9.98 -9.06 3.47
N TYR A 111 8.78 -9.37 2.96
CA TYR A 111 7.63 -9.73 3.79
C TYR A 111 7.92 -10.98 4.62
N SER A 112 8.49 -12.01 3.99
CA SER A 112 8.89 -13.23 4.68
C SER A 112 10.01 -12.97 5.70
N THR A 113 11.04 -12.22 5.29
CA THR A 113 12.22 -11.92 6.12
C THR A 113 11.87 -11.09 7.36
N LEU A 114 11.01 -10.09 7.19
CA LEU A 114 10.54 -9.19 8.24
C LEU A 114 9.35 -9.78 9.04
N GLN A 115 8.85 -10.95 8.63
CA GLN A 115 7.66 -11.61 9.16
C GLN A 115 6.41 -10.73 9.08
N LEU A 116 6.31 -9.91 8.03
CA LEU A 116 5.12 -9.16 7.72
C LEU A 116 4.06 -10.11 7.14
N PRO A 117 2.77 -9.90 7.43
CA PRO A 117 1.74 -10.73 6.83
C PRO A 117 1.69 -10.46 5.33
N THR A 118 1.79 -11.53 4.55
CA THR A 118 1.69 -11.49 3.10
C THR A 118 0.28 -11.09 2.69
N PHE A 119 0.16 -10.32 1.62
CA PHE A 119 -1.13 -10.05 1.01
C PHE A 119 -1.46 -11.10 -0.05
N ASP A 120 -2.68 -11.61 -0.02
CA ASP A 120 -3.16 -12.71 -0.88
C ASP A 120 -3.69 -12.14 -2.21
N VAL A 121 -2.85 -11.38 -2.90
CA VAL A 121 -3.18 -10.73 -4.18
C VAL A 121 -2.03 -10.93 -5.15
N GLU A 122 -2.19 -11.86 -6.08
CA GLU A 122 -1.19 -12.13 -7.13
C GLU A 122 -1.22 -11.06 -8.24
N ALA A 123 -2.39 -10.50 -8.54
CA ALA A 123 -2.58 -9.47 -9.55
C ALA A 123 -3.68 -8.48 -9.15
N PHE A 124 -3.41 -7.18 -9.27
CA PHE A 124 -4.39 -6.12 -9.03
C PHE A 124 -5.22 -5.88 -10.30
N GLN A 125 -6.23 -6.71 -10.52
CA GLN A 125 -7.11 -6.59 -11.69
C GLN A 125 -8.25 -5.59 -11.45
N THR A 126 -8.69 -5.46 -10.21
CA THR A 126 -9.84 -4.66 -9.79
C THR A 126 -9.48 -3.72 -8.64
N ALA A 127 -10.30 -2.69 -8.43
CA ALA A 127 -10.17 -1.82 -7.26
C ALA A 127 -10.45 -2.54 -5.93
N ASN A 128 -11.21 -3.64 -5.96
CA ASN A 128 -11.42 -4.49 -4.79
C ASN A 128 -10.12 -5.16 -4.32
N ASP A 129 -9.28 -5.62 -5.26
CA ASP A 129 -7.97 -6.20 -4.93
C ASP A 129 -7.08 -5.18 -4.19
N VAL A 130 -7.17 -3.90 -4.60
CA VAL A 130 -6.47 -2.80 -3.94
C VAL A 130 -7.07 -2.52 -2.57
N ALA A 131 -8.39 -2.52 -2.42
CA ALA A 131 -9.05 -2.33 -1.13
C ALA A 131 -8.69 -3.44 -0.13
N HIS A 132 -8.67 -4.69 -0.58
CA HIS A 132 -8.25 -5.84 0.22
C HIS A 132 -6.79 -5.68 0.68
N ALA A 133 -5.87 -5.46 -0.25
CA ALA A 133 -4.45 -5.31 0.08
C ALA A 133 -4.19 -4.07 0.96
N TRP A 134 -4.95 -2.99 0.78
CA TRP A 134 -4.85 -1.80 1.62
C TRP A 134 -5.37 -2.03 3.03
N TYR A 135 -6.50 -2.72 3.19
CA TYR A 135 -7.02 -3.13 4.51
C TYR A 135 -6.00 -4.00 5.26
N GLN A 136 -5.38 -4.93 4.52
CA GLN A 136 -4.28 -5.75 5.04
C GLN A 136 -3.05 -4.93 5.41
N LEU A 137 -2.75 -3.85 4.69
CA LEU A 137 -1.66 -2.93 5.02
C LEU A 137 -1.95 -2.14 6.30
N LEU A 138 -3.17 -1.60 6.47
CA LEU A 138 -3.56 -0.86 7.67
C LEU A 138 -3.49 -1.72 8.94
N SER A 139 -3.81 -3.01 8.82
CA SER A 139 -3.66 -3.99 9.90
C SER A 139 -2.23 -4.51 10.07
N THR A 140 -1.27 -4.08 9.23
CA THR A 140 0.15 -4.43 9.35
C THR A 140 0.88 -3.40 10.21
N HIS A 141 1.57 -3.85 11.25
CA HIS A 141 2.40 -2.98 12.07
C HIS A 141 3.64 -2.48 11.30
N THR A 142 3.91 -1.18 11.41
CA THR A 142 5.13 -0.49 10.95
C THR A 142 6.40 -1.00 11.63
N LYS A 143 7.57 -0.56 11.15
CA LYS A 143 8.89 -0.81 11.77
C LYS A 143 8.95 -0.47 13.27
N MET A 144 8.13 0.48 13.73
CA MET A 144 8.00 0.89 15.15
C MET A 144 6.89 0.15 15.92
N ALA A 145 6.37 -0.95 15.39
CA ALA A 145 5.30 -1.75 15.99
C ALA A 145 3.97 -1.00 16.21
N LYS A 146 3.67 0.03 15.41
CA LYS A 146 2.38 0.74 15.40
C LYS A 146 1.64 0.50 14.08
N PRO A 147 0.30 0.33 14.08
CA PRO A 147 -0.49 0.37 12.85
C PRO A 147 -0.43 1.76 12.21
N ILE A 148 -0.68 1.82 10.90
CA ILE A 148 -0.62 3.04 10.08
C ILE A 148 -1.94 3.80 10.13
#